data_AF-A0A453M133-F1
#
_entry.id   AF-A0A453M133-F1
#
_cell.length_a   1.000
_cell.length_b   1.000
_cell.length_c   1.000
_cell.angle_alpha   90.00
_cell.angle_beta   90.00
_cell.angle_gamma   90.00
#
_symmetry.space_group_name_H-M   'P 1'
#
loop_
_entity.id
_entity.type
_entity.pdbx_description
1 polymer ?
#
loop_
_entity_poly.entity_id
_entity_poly.type
_entity_poly.pdbx_seq_one_letter_code
_entity_poly.pdbx_strand_id
1 'polypeptide(L)' 'SVKQPPVSANRCATCRKKVGLLGFRCRCEGTFCSVHRYSEKHDCGFDYKTAGQEQIAKHNPVVVADKISRRI' A
#
# COMPACT_ATOMS: atom_id res chain seq x y z
N SER A 1 16.33 10.46 34.31
CA SER A 1 16.71 11.09 33.04
C SER A 1 16.12 10.26 31.90
N VAL A 2 14.93 10.61 31.43
CA VAL A 2 14.22 9.84 30.38
C VAL A 2 14.79 10.25 29.03
N LYS A 3 15.59 9.37 28.41
CA LYS A 3 16.08 9.54 27.04
C LYS A 3 14.88 9.49 26.09
N GLN A 4 14.52 10.63 25.49
CA GLN A 4 13.55 10.66 24.40
C GLN A 4 14.09 9.83 23.21
N PRO A 5 13.27 8.97 22.59
CA PRO A 5 13.68 8.25 21.39
C PRO A 5 13.95 9.26 20.26
N PRO A 6 14.92 8.98 19.37
CA PRO A 6 15.27 9.90 18.29
C PRO A 6 14.02 10.20 17.45
N VAL A 7 13.69 11.49 17.31
CA VAL A 7 12.56 11.97 16.51
C VAL A 7 12.71 11.39 15.12
N SER A 8 11.83 10.46 14.77
CA SER A 8 11.88 9.73 13.50
C SER A 8 11.99 10.71 12.34
N ALA A 9 12.90 10.42 11.42
CA ALA A 9 13.25 11.30 10.33
C ALA A 9 12.03 11.54 9.41
N ASN A 10 11.29 12.61 9.69
CA ASN A 10 10.15 13.04 8.90
C ASN A 10 10.62 13.73 7.62
N ARG A 11 11.29 12.98 6.73
CA ARG A 11 11.73 13.45 5.42
C ARG A 11 11.22 12.53 4.33
N CYS A 12 10.93 13.11 3.17
CA CYS A 12 10.55 12.35 1.99
C CYS A 12 11.73 11.49 1.50
N ALA A 13 11.52 10.21 1.23
CA ALA A 13 12.57 9.32 0.73
C ALA A 13 13.10 9.75 -0.67
N THR A 14 12.26 10.35 -1.51
CA THR A 14 12.64 10.81 -2.86
C THR A 14 13.35 12.16 -2.84
N CYS A 15 12.73 13.21 -2.27
CA CYS A 15 13.25 14.58 -2.35
C CYS A 15 13.87 15.10 -1.06
N ARG A 16 13.92 14.30 0.01
CA ARG A 16 14.44 14.64 1.35
C ARG A 16 13.80 15.87 2.01
N LYS A 17 12.74 16.43 1.42
CA LYS A 17 11.95 17.52 2.00
C LYS A 17 11.36 17.07 3.34
N LYS A 18 11.38 17.96 4.33
CA LYS A 18 10.78 17.70 5.65
C LYS A 18 9.26 17.57 5.49
N VAL A 19 8.70 16.42 5.86
CA VAL A 19 7.27 16.10 5.74
C VAL A 19 6.49 16.31 7.04
N GLY A 20 7.19 16.57 8.15
CA GLY A 20 6.57 16.81 9.46
C GLY A 20 5.75 15.61 9.94
N LEU A 21 4.73 15.88 10.76
CA LEU A 21 3.81 14.86 11.30
C LEU A 21 2.92 14.23 10.23
N LEU A 22 2.69 14.92 9.10
CA LEU A 22 1.78 14.51 8.02
C LEU A 22 2.53 13.82 6.86
N GLY A 23 3.45 12.92 7.18
CA GLY A 23 4.13 12.09 6.20
C GLY A 23 3.20 11.01 5.64
N PHE A 24 3.15 10.85 4.32
CA PHE A 24 2.43 9.75 3.69
C PHE A 24 3.31 8.51 3.69
N ARG A 25 2.88 7.44 4.36
CA ARG A 25 3.55 6.13 4.28
C ARG A 25 3.10 5.39 3.04
N CYS A 26 4.06 4.93 2.24
CA CYS A 26 3.79 4.02 1.14
C CYS A 26 3.88 2.56 1.61
N ARG A 27 3.36 1.62 0.80
CA ARG A 27 3.50 0.18 1.04
C ARG A 27 4.93 -0.33 0.88
N CYS A 28 5.81 0.42 0.20
CA CYS A 28 7.25 0.17 0.16
C CYS A 28 8.00 0.68 1.41
N GLU A 29 7.29 0.88 2.54
CA GLU A 29 7.83 1.34 3.84
C GLU A 29 8.46 2.74 3.85
N GLY A 30 8.57 3.42 2.71
CA GLY A 30 9.03 4.79 2.60
C GLY A 30 8.00 5.82 3.08
N THR A 31 8.50 6.94 3.62
CA THR A 31 7.68 8.13 3.93
C THR A 31 7.89 9.20 2.86
N PHE A 32 6.80 9.78 2.37
CA PHE A 32 6.81 10.73 1.25
C PHE A 32 6.03 12.00 1.54
N CYS A 33 6.34 13.07 0.79
CA CYS A 33 5.58 14.32 0.81
C CYS A 33 4.33 14.20 -0.06
N SER A 34 3.44 15.19 0.01
CA SER A 34 2.19 15.24 -0.78
C SER A 34 2.38 15.03 -2.28
N VAL A 35 3.52 15.49 -2.83
CA VAL A 35 3.85 15.37 -4.26
C VAL A 35 4.36 13.97 -4.62
N HIS A 36 5.14 13.33 -3.74
CA HIS A 36 5.72 12.00 -3.98
C HIS A 36 4.91 10.86 -3.35
N ARG A 37 3.68 11.14 -2.90
CA ARG A 37 2.83 10.15 -2.22
C ARG A 37 2.42 8.98 -3.11
N TYR A 38 2.31 9.23 -4.42
CA TYR A 38 1.85 8.24 -5.38
C TYR A 38 2.99 7.34 -5.82
N SER A 39 2.70 6.05 -6.02
CA SER A 39 3.66 5.02 -6.43
C SER A 39 4.32 5.28 -7.79
N GLU A 40 3.76 6.14 -8.62
CA GLU A 40 4.37 6.60 -9.89
C GLU A 40 5.43 7.70 -9.68
N LYS A 41 5.37 8.42 -8.56
CA LYS A 41 6.23 9.59 -8.27
C LYS A 41 7.46 9.22 -7.46
N HIS A 42 7.55 7.98 -7.00
CA HIS A 42 8.74 7.40 -6.42
C HIS A 42 8.95 6.03 -7.06
N ASP A 43 10.19 5.56 -7.11
CA ASP A 43 10.52 4.24 -7.64
C ASP A 43 10.02 3.16 -6.66
N CYS A 44 8.70 2.91 -6.69
CA CYS A 44 8.01 2.08 -5.72
C CYS A 44 8.27 0.61 -6.05
N GLY A 45 9.24 -0.02 -5.38
CA GLY A 45 9.54 -1.45 -5.52
C GLY A 45 8.50 -2.39 -4.89
N PHE A 46 7.28 -1.94 -4.61
CA PHE A 46 6.23 -2.80 -4.07
C PHE A 46 5.43 -3.44 -5.20
N ASP A 47 5.33 -4.78 -5.22
CA ASP A 47 4.59 -5.53 -6.22
C ASP A 47 3.07 -5.45 -6.04
N TYR A 48 2.49 -4.32 -6.42
CA TYR A 48 1.03 -4.11 -6.40
C TYR A 48 0.26 -5.13 -7.24
N LYS A 49 0.89 -5.71 -8.27
CA LYS A 49 0.26 -6.70 -9.15
C LYS A 49 -0.03 -8.00 -8.41
N THR A 50 0.98 -8.59 -7.78
CA THR A 50 0.85 -9.84 -7.03
C THR A 50 -0.08 -9.67 -5.84
N ALA A 51 0.10 -8.58 -5.08
CA ALA A 51 -0.79 -8.25 -3.97
C ALA A 51 -2.25 -8.05 -4.43
N GLY A 52 -2.48 -7.44 -5.59
CA GLY A 52 -3.80 -7.29 -6.18
C GLY A 52 -4.42 -8.62 -6.57
N GLN A 53 -3.64 -9.50 -7.22
CA GLN A 53 -4.10 -10.83 -7.62
C GLN A 53 -4.49 -11.71 -6.44
N GLU A 54 -3.69 -11.73 -5.37
CA GLU A 54 -4.02 -12.49 -4.16
C GLU A 54 -5.31 -11.99 -3.49
N GLN A 55 -5.50 -10.67 -3.43
CA GLN A 55 -6.72 -10.09 -2.86
C GLN A 55 -7.94 -10.42 -3.73
N ILE A 56 -7.82 -10.33 -5.06
CA ILE A 56 -8.90 -10.69 -5.99
C ILE A 56 -9.22 -12.19 -5.87
N ALA A 57 -8.20 -13.05 -5.83
CA ALA A 57 -8.38 -14.50 -5.70
C ALA A 57 -9.10 -14.86 -4.40
N LYS A 58 -8.73 -14.21 -3.29
CA LYS A 58 -9.38 -14.41 -1.99
C LYS A 58 -10.83 -13.93 -1.96
N HIS A 59 -11.13 -12.88 -2.73
CA HIS A 59 -12.44 -12.23 -2.72
C HIS A 59 -13.37 -12.67 -3.86
N ASN A 60 -12.91 -13.57 -4.74
CA ASN A 60 -13.75 -14.15 -5.78
C ASN A 60 -14.65 -15.23 -5.15
N PRO A 61 -15.95 -14.99 -4.97
CA PRO A 61 -16.85 -16.05 -4.52
C PRO A 61 -16.85 -17.15 -5.56
N VAL A 62 -16.68 -18.41 -5.13
CA VAL A 62 -16.76 -19.56 -6.03
C VAL A 62 -18.20 -19.63 -6.53
N VAL A 63 -18.45 -19.15 -7.75
CA VAL A 63 -19.74 -19.27 -8.42
C VAL A 63 -19.88 -20.73 -8.86
N VAL A 64 -20.30 -21.58 -7.93
CA VAL A 64 -20.79 -22.91 -8.25
C VAL A 64 -22.24 -22.72 -8.68
N ALA A 65 -22.47 -22.57 -9.98
CA ALA A 65 -23.82 -22.65 -10.50
C ALA A 65 -24.32 -24.09 -10.26
N ASP A 66 -25.38 -24.25 -9.48
CA ASP A 66 -26.10 -25.53 -9.42
C ASP A 66 -26.55 -25.86 -10.84
N LYS A 67 -26.09 -27.00 -11.37
CA LYS A 67 -26.53 -27.48 -12.68
C LYS A 67 -28.01 -27.82 -12.54
N ILE A 68 -28.87 -26.87 -12.88
CA ILE A 68 -30.33 -27.01 -12.88
C ILE A 68 -30.68 -28.35 -13.54
N SER A 69 -31.05 -29.32 -12.71
CA SER A 69 -31.36 -30.70 -13.11
C SER A 69 -32.86 -30.95 -12.99
N ARG A 70 -33.67 -30.03 -13.50
CA ARG A 70 -35.11 -30.25 -13.73
C ARG A 70 -35.63 -29.21 -14.71
N ARG A 71 -35.70 -29.62 -15.97
CA ARG A 71 -36.67 -29.05 -16.91
C ARG A 71 -37.93 -29.89 -16.75
N ILE A 72 -39.02 -29.21 -16.39
CA ILE A 72 -40.39 -29.71 -16.39
C ILE A 72 -40.79 -29.99 -17.84
#